data_AF-A0A392U7C3-F1
#
_entry.id   AF-A0A392U7C3-F1
#
_cell.length_a   1.000
_cell.length_b   1.000
_cell.length_c   1.000
_cell.angle_alpha   90.00
_cell.angle_beta   90.00
_cell.angle_gamma   90.00
#
_symmetry.space_group_name_H-M   'P 1'
#
loop_
_entity.id
_entity.type
_entity.pdbx_description
1 polymer ?
#
loop_
_entity_poly.entity_id
_entity_poly.type
_entity_poly.pdbx_seq_one_letter_code
_entity_poly.pdbx_strand_id
1 'polypeptide(L)' 'MCSREVERSLKQQENMFVMFASLMMEENSEVGALPVVYEFPDVFPDDISDLPPKREVEFA' A
#
# COMPACT_ATOMS: atom_id res chain seq x y z
N MET A 1 40.41 -1.44 -14.47
CA MET A 1 39.28 -0.64 -14.98
C MET A 1 39.41 0.79 -14.46
N CYS A 2 39.14 1.79 -15.29
CA CYS A 2 39.23 3.20 -14.90
C CYS A 2 37.97 3.62 -14.14
N SER A 3 38.10 4.47 -13.11
CA SER A 3 36.95 4.96 -12.32
C SER A 3 35.85 5.62 -13.17
N ARG A 4 36.23 6.23 -14.30
CA ARG A 4 35.27 6.81 -15.26
C ARG A 4 34.42 5.77 -15.97
N GLU A 5 34.95 4.57 -16.21
CA GLU A 5 34.20 3.48 -16.85
C GLU A 5 33.18 2.92 -15.87
N VAL A 6 33.57 2.75 -14.60
CA VAL A 6 32.68 2.31 -13.51
C VAL A 6 31.51 3.29 -13.34
N GLU A 7 31.79 4.60 -13.32
CA GLU A 7 30.74 5.62 -13.17
C GLU A 7 29.76 5.65 -14.34
N ARG A 8 30.24 5.47 -15.58
CA ARG A 8 29.36 5.37 -16.75
C ARG A 8 28.48 4.12 -16.71
N SER A 9 29.04 2.99 -16.30
CA SER A 9 28.29 1.74 -16.16
C SER A 9 27.18 1.86 -15.10
N LEU A 10 27.46 2.54 -13.97
CA LEU A 10 26.46 2.78 -12.93
C LEU A 10 25.33 3.70 -13.41
N LYS A 11 25.64 4.79 -14.12
CA LYS A 11 24.62 5.69 -14.70
C LYS A 11 23.77 4.99 -15.76
N GLN A 12 24.38 4.11 -16.56
CA GLN A 12 23.65 3.32 -17.55
C GLN A 12 22.73 2.30 -16.89
N GLN A 13 23.17 1.69 -15.79
CA GLN A 13 22.36 0.78 -14.98
C GLN A 13 21.19 1.51 -14.30
N GLU A 14 21.39 2.71 -13.77
CA GLU A 14 20.33 3.57 -13.22
C GLU A 14 19.22 3.85 -14.25
N ASN A 15 19.59 4.27 -15.45
CA ASN A 15 18.64 4.54 -16.54
C ASN A 15 17.84 3.29 -16.93
N MET A 16 18.50 2.12 -16.95
CA MET A 16 17.84 0.84 -17.24
C MET A 16 16.83 0.47 -16.15
N PHE A 17 17.15 0.71 -14.88
CA PHE A 17 16.22 0.50 -13.77
C PHE A 17 14.99 1.42 -13.86
N VAL A 18 15.18 2.70 -14.17
CA VAL A 18 14.07 3.66 -14.31
C VAL A 18 13.13 3.26 -15.47
N MET A 19 13.69 2.86 -16.61
CA MET A 19 12.91 2.39 -17.74
C MET A 19 12.15 1.10 -17.42
N PHE A 20 12.80 0.16 -16.73
CA PHE A 20 12.16 -1.10 -16.30
C PHE A 20 11.04 -0.86 -15.29
N ALA A 21 11.27 -0.01 -14.28
CA ALA A 21 10.26 0.37 -13.31
C ALA A 21 9.06 1.05 -13.99
N SER A 22 9.30 1.92 -14.98
CA SER A 22 8.24 2.59 -15.75
C SER A 22 7.38 1.59 -16.53
N LEU A 23 8.01 0.61 -17.20
CA LEU A 23 7.31 -0.46 -17.91
C LEU A 23 6.47 -1.32 -16.97
N MET A 24 7.02 -1.70 -15.80
CA MET A 24 6.27 -2.43 -14.78
C MET A 24 5.11 -1.59 -14.24
N MET A 25 5.26 -0.27 -14.06
CA MET A 25 4.18 0.60 -13.61
C MET A 25 3.07 0.77 -14.66
N GLU A 26 3.41 0.77 -15.95
CA GLU A 26 2.45 0.79 -17.05
C GLU A 26 1.61 -0.51 -17.08
N GLU A 27 2.26 -1.65 -16.87
CA GLU A 27 1.63 -2.97 -16.78
C GLU A 27 0.76 -3.14 -15.52
N ASN A 28 1.16 -2.58 -14.39
CA ASN A 28 0.44 -2.69 -13.11
C ASN A 28 -0.65 -1.62 -12.92
N SER A 29 -1.08 -0.90 -13.97
CA SER A 29 -2.13 0.13 -13.86
C SER A 29 -3.52 -0.40 -13.43
N GLU A 30 -3.66 -1.71 -13.25
CA GLU A 30 -4.81 -2.37 -12.61
C GLU A 30 -4.82 -2.30 -11.06
N VAL A 31 -4.01 -1.46 -10.39
CA VAL A 31 -4.20 -1.18 -8.95
C VAL A 31 -5.59 -0.58 -8.64
N GLY A 32 -6.33 -0.14 -9.67
CA GLY A 32 -7.71 0.31 -9.56
C GLY A 32 -8.78 -0.79 -9.41
N ALA A 33 -8.41 -2.07 -9.41
CA ALA A 33 -9.38 -3.18 -9.38
C ALA A 33 -9.63 -3.78 -8.00
N LEU A 34 -8.95 -3.31 -6.94
CA LEU A 34 -9.39 -3.66 -5.58
C LEU A 34 -10.67 -2.88 -5.32
N PRO A 35 -11.83 -3.54 -5.15
CA PRO A 35 -13.02 -2.83 -4.66
C PRO A 35 -12.66 -2.30 -3.28
N VAL A 36 -12.33 -1.01 -3.21
CA VAL A 36 -12.35 -0.30 -1.95
C VAL A 36 -13.77 -0.49 -1.45
N VAL A 37 -13.93 -1.21 -0.35
CA VAL A 37 -15.22 -1.34 0.33
C VAL A 37 -15.58 0.07 0.80
N TYR A 38 -16.22 0.84 -0.08
CA TYR A 38 -16.58 2.24 0.16
C TYR A 38 -17.95 2.37 0.82
N GLU A 39 -18.49 1.26 1.32
CA GLU A 39 -19.64 1.26 2.19
C GLU A 39 -19.33 0.27 3.31
N PHE A 40 -18.67 0.77 4.36
CA PHE A 40 -18.99 0.26 5.68
C PHE A 40 -20.41 0.79 5.93
N PRO A 41 -21.48 -0.02 5.81
CA PRO A 41 -22.77 0.40 6.33
C PRO A 41 -22.53 0.82 7.78
N ASP A 42 -23.18 1.89 8.22
CA ASP A 42 -23.03 2.42 9.57
C ASP A 42 -23.12 1.24 10.55
N VAL A 43 -21.96 0.77 11.03
CA VAL A 43 -21.82 -0.50 11.76
C VAL A 43 -22.50 -0.41 13.14
N PHE A 44 -23.05 0.76 13.40
CA PHE A 44 -23.79 1.15 14.56
C PHE A 44 -25.12 1.74 14.07
N PRO A 45 -26.23 0.98 14.12
CA PRO A 45 -27.54 1.59 13.94
C PRO A 45 -27.73 2.70 14.98
N ASP A 46 -28.50 3.75 14.66
CA ASP A 46 -28.91 4.80 15.63
C ASP A 46 -29.60 4.21 16.89
N ASP A 47 -30.00 2.93 16.82
CA ASP A 47 -30.58 2.11 17.87
C ASP A 47 -29.54 1.42 18.78
N ILE A 48 -28.33 1.94 18.96
CA ILE A 48 -27.52 1.60 20.15
C ILE A 48 -28.07 2.37 21.34
N SER A 49 -29.29 2.03 21.72
CA SER A 49 -29.73 2.22 23.09
C SER A 49 -29.02 1.16 23.93
N ASP A 50 -28.08 1.66 24.74
CA ASP A 50 -27.52 1.04 25.93
C ASP A 50 -26.06 0.64 25.81
N LEU A 51 -25.29 1.29 26.68
CA LEU A 51 -23.89 1.08 27.01
C LEU A 51 -23.49 -0.40 26.86
N PRO A 52 -22.26 -0.71 26.41
CA PRO A 52 -21.78 -2.08 26.42
C PRO A 52 -22.01 -2.68 27.82
N PRO A 53 -22.50 -3.93 27.95
CA PRO A 53 -22.75 -4.54 29.24
C PRO A 53 -21.54 -4.35 30.13
N LYS A 54 -21.74 -4.00 31.42
CA LYS A 54 -20.63 -3.89 32.38
C LYS A 54 -19.82 -5.18 32.32
N ARG A 55 -18.66 -5.11 31.67
CA ARG A 55 -17.74 -6.24 31.57
C ARG A 55 -17.02 -6.32 32.89
N GLU A 56 -17.20 -7.41 33.62
CA GLU A 56 -16.32 -7.72 34.75
C GLU A 56 -14.94 -7.98 34.15
N VAL A 57 -13.99 -7.09 34.45
CA VAL A 57 -12.59 -7.30 34.07
C VAL A 57 -11.98 -8.14 35.18
N GLU A 58 -11.82 -9.44 34.94
CA GLU A 58 -11.00 -10.29 35.78
C GLU A 58 -9.53 -9.89 35.55
N PHE A 59 -8.98 -9.13 36.48
CA PHE A 59 -7.53 -8.91 36.54
C PHE A 59 -6.90 -10.12 37.24
N ALA A 60 -5.99 -10.81 36.54
CA ALA A 60 -5.15 -11.88 37.08
C ALA A 60 -3.99 -11.31 37.91
#